data_AF-A0A0P9EH35-F1
#
_entry.id   AF-A0A0P9EH35-F1
#
_cell.length_a   1.000
_cell.length_b   1.000
_cell.length_c   1.000
_cell.angle_alpha   90.00
_cell.angle_beta   90.00
_cell.angle_gamma   90.00
#
_symmetry.space_group_name_H-M   'P 1'
#
loop_
_entity.id
_entity.type
_entity.pdbx_description
1 polymer ?
#
loop_
_entity_poly.entity_id
_entity_poly.type
_entity_poly.pdbx_seq_one_letter_code
_entity_poly.pdbx_strand_id
1 'polypeptide(L)'
;MYSVIHARLFATKEGLNWKNINYIRLDPHYAAVFLAGLWDADGTIRNKNAVLSQNEDRKELLDKIKEILMKHYIIKTGCVRLERKKEKCVFHLESKVYRAKKDIYALTVIKESFTKWAEAIGKHMKHPDKVVKIKVELGVG
;
A
#
# COMPACT_ATOMS: atom_id res chain seq x y z
N MET A 1 -23.79 -6.62 4.04
CA MET A 1 -23.63 -7.38 2.78
C MET A 1 -23.60 -6.38 1.61
N TYR A 2 -22.42 -5.82 1.27
CA TYR A 2 -22.25 -4.82 0.18
C TYR A 2 -20.89 -4.93 -0.55
N SER A 3 -20.33 -6.15 -0.70
CA SER A 3 -18.93 -6.32 -1.15
C SER A 3 -18.71 -6.26 -2.67
N VAL A 4 -19.72 -6.53 -3.50
CA VAL A 4 -19.50 -6.75 -4.94
C VAL A 4 -19.48 -5.45 -5.76
N ILE A 5 -20.32 -4.47 -5.41
CA ILE A 5 -20.42 -3.20 -6.16
C ILE A 5 -19.16 -2.36 -5.98
N HIS A 6 -18.64 -2.28 -4.75
CA HIS A 6 -17.43 -1.52 -4.44
C HIS A 6 -16.18 -2.17 -5.04
N ALA A 7 -16.06 -3.50 -5.03
CA ALA A 7 -14.93 -4.18 -5.68
C ALA A 7 -14.91 -3.93 -7.21
N ARG A 8 -16.08 -3.85 -7.86
CA ARG A 8 -16.20 -3.54 -9.29
C ARG A 8 -15.83 -2.09 -9.66
N LEU A 9 -16.01 -1.14 -8.74
CA LEU A 9 -15.53 0.24 -8.91
C LEU A 9 -14.00 0.32 -9.03
N PHE A 10 -13.30 -0.65 -8.47
CA PHE A 10 -11.85 -0.71 -8.54
C PHE A 10 -11.32 -1.60 -9.65
N ALA A 11 -12.07 -2.61 -10.12
CA ALA A 11 -11.59 -3.51 -11.16
C ALA A 11 -12.00 -3.05 -12.57
N THR A 12 -11.02 -2.67 -13.40
CA THR A 12 -11.19 -2.52 -14.86
C THR A 12 -10.59 -3.73 -15.58
N LYS A 13 -10.88 -3.88 -16.88
CA LYS A 13 -10.26 -4.92 -17.73
C LYS A 13 -8.72 -4.82 -17.77
N GLU A 14 -8.15 -3.69 -17.38
CA GLU A 14 -6.71 -3.39 -17.39
C GLU A 14 -6.07 -3.39 -15.99
N GLY A 15 -6.85 -3.65 -14.93
CA GLY A 15 -6.39 -3.67 -13.54
C GLY A 15 -7.13 -2.67 -12.63
N LEU A 16 -6.51 -2.31 -11.50
CA LEU A 16 -7.16 -1.49 -10.48
C LEU A 16 -7.26 -0.01 -10.94
N ASN A 17 -8.46 0.59 -10.95
CA ASN A 17 -8.66 1.99 -11.26
C ASN A 17 -8.42 2.86 -10.02
N TRP A 18 -7.16 3.23 -9.81
CA TRP A 18 -6.73 4.07 -8.68
C TRP A 18 -7.31 5.49 -8.70
N LYS A 19 -7.94 5.93 -9.82
CA LYS A 19 -8.65 7.22 -9.86
C LYS A 19 -9.88 7.22 -8.96
N ASN A 20 -10.43 6.04 -8.66
CA ASN A 20 -11.57 5.86 -7.75
C ASN A 20 -11.17 5.76 -6.27
N ILE A 21 -9.88 5.89 -5.92
CA ILE A 21 -9.46 5.91 -4.51
C ILE A 21 -10.11 7.03 -3.71
N ASN A 22 -10.62 8.08 -4.38
CA ASN A 22 -11.41 9.12 -3.73
C ASN A 22 -12.69 8.57 -3.07
N TYR A 23 -13.29 7.49 -3.57
CA TYR A 23 -14.43 6.83 -2.93
C TYR A 23 -14.04 6.14 -1.61
N ILE A 24 -12.79 5.71 -1.50
CA ILE A 24 -12.24 5.11 -0.28
C ILE A 24 -12.12 6.17 0.83
N ARG A 25 -11.97 7.45 0.47
CA ARG A 25 -11.90 8.58 1.43
C ARG A 25 -13.24 8.86 2.15
N LEU A 26 -14.35 8.28 1.68
CA LEU A 26 -15.67 8.61 2.20
C LEU A 26 -16.00 7.87 3.50
N ASP A 27 -15.41 6.70 3.72
CA ASP A 27 -15.70 5.88 4.90
C ASP A 27 -14.41 5.28 5.48
N PRO A 28 -14.02 5.67 6.72
CA PRO A 28 -12.85 5.14 7.41
C PRO A 28 -12.87 3.61 7.60
N HIS A 29 -14.04 2.96 7.66
CA HIS A 29 -14.10 1.51 7.78
C HIS A 29 -13.73 0.82 6.46
N TYR A 30 -14.29 1.28 5.34
CA TYR A 30 -13.94 0.75 4.01
C TYR A 30 -12.49 1.05 3.64
N ALA A 31 -11.99 2.24 4.00
CA ALA A 31 -10.59 2.58 3.85
C ALA A 31 -9.66 1.61 4.57
N ALA A 32 -9.98 1.24 5.81
CA ALA A 32 -9.15 0.32 6.58
C ALA A 32 -9.02 -1.05 5.90
N VAL A 33 -10.15 -1.62 5.43
CA VAL A 33 -10.17 -2.93 4.77
C VAL A 33 -9.45 -2.89 3.42
N PHE A 34 -9.67 -1.84 2.61
CA PHE A 34 -8.97 -1.69 1.34
C PHE A 34 -7.46 -1.55 1.53
N LEU A 35 -7.05 -0.67 2.45
CA LEU A 35 -5.65 -0.45 2.77
C LEU A 35 -5.00 -1.73 3.28
N ALA A 36 -5.68 -2.50 4.13
CA ALA A 36 -5.18 -3.79 4.59
C ALA A 36 -4.91 -4.75 3.42
N GLY A 37 -5.83 -4.84 2.46
CA GLY A 37 -5.63 -5.63 1.24
C GLY A 37 -4.43 -5.17 0.41
N LEU A 38 -4.20 -3.86 0.34
CA LEU A 38 -3.03 -3.30 -0.34
C LEU A 38 -1.72 -3.64 0.37
N TRP A 39 -1.67 -3.56 1.70
CA TRP A 39 -0.50 -4.00 2.48
C TRP A 39 -0.31 -5.53 2.43
N ASP A 40 -1.37 -6.32 2.28
CA ASP A 40 -1.28 -7.76 2.08
C ASP A 40 -0.61 -8.10 0.75
N ALA A 41 -0.95 -7.39 -0.33
CA ALA A 41 -0.38 -7.61 -1.65
C ALA A 41 1.05 -7.07 -1.77
N ASP A 42 1.24 -5.77 -1.54
CA ASP A 42 2.47 -5.06 -1.89
C ASP A 42 3.26 -4.57 -0.66
N GLY A 43 2.69 -4.72 0.54
CA GLY A 43 3.27 -4.20 1.77
C GLY A 43 4.32 -5.11 2.39
N THR A 44 5.21 -4.52 3.19
CA THR A 44 6.20 -5.21 4.01
C THR A 44 6.10 -4.73 5.46
N ILE A 45 6.18 -5.66 6.42
CA ILE A 45 6.19 -5.36 7.85
C ILE A 45 7.52 -5.81 8.44
N ARG A 46 8.27 -4.85 9.01
CA ARG A 46 9.59 -5.08 9.63
C ARG A 46 9.87 -4.07 10.74
N ASN A 47 10.39 -4.53 11.88
CA ASN A 47 10.88 -3.69 12.98
C ASN A 47 9.90 -2.59 13.40
N LYS A 48 8.62 -2.92 13.59
CA LYS A 48 7.55 -1.96 13.91
C LYS A 48 7.39 -0.84 12.87
N ASN A 49 7.68 -1.13 11.61
CA ASN A 49 7.34 -0.28 10.48
C ASN A 49 6.50 -1.08 9.48
N ALA A 50 5.53 -0.41 8.88
CA ALA A 50 4.79 -0.91 7.73
C ALA A 50 5.20 -0.08 6.50
N VAL A 51 5.70 -0.75 5.47
CA VAL A 51 6.22 -0.11 4.27
C VAL A 51 5.38 -0.55 3.08
N LEU A 52 4.96 0.40 2.26
CA LEU A 52 4.31 0.15 0.98
C LEU A 52 5.17 0.79 -0.12
N SER A 53 5.63 -0.01 -1.07
CA SER A 53 6.48 0.47 -2.17
C SER A 53 5.75 0.41 -3.50
N GLN A 54 5.89 1.45 -4.31
CA GLN A 54 5.28 1.54 -5.63
C GLN A 54 6.28 2.18 -6.61
N ASN A 55 6.11 1.91 -7.90
CA ASN A 55 6.89 2.57 -8.95
C ASN A 55 6.42 4.03 -9.16
N GLU A 56 7.18 4.80 -9.92
CA GLU A 56 6.90 6.21 -10.18
C GLU A 56 5.51 6.48 -10.79
N ASP A 57 5.02 5.58 -11.65
CA ASP A 57 3.67 5.69 -12.25
C ASP A 57 2.56 5.68 -11.20
N ARG A 58 2.84 5.08 -10.04
CA ARG A 58 1.92 4.93 -8.91
C ARG A 58 2.34 5.77 -7.70
N LYS A 59 3.21 6.77 -7.88
CA LYS A 59 3.56 7.68 -6.78
C LYS A 59 2.34 8.42 -6.23
N GLU A 60 1.43 8.86 -7.11
CA GLU A 60 0.19 9.55 -6.71
C GLU A 60 -0.69 8.69 -5.78
N LEU A 61 -0.68 7.37 -5.97
CA LEU A 61 -1.36 6.43 -5.09
C LEU A 61 -0.79 6.50 -3.66
N LEU A 62 0.54 6.53 -3.51
CA LEU A 62 1.19 6.65 -2.21
C LEU A 62 0.86 7.97 -1.52
N ASP A 63 0.82 9.06 -2.28
CA ASP A 63 0.47 10.39 -1.75
C ASP A 63 -0.99 10.41 -1.25
N LYS A 64 -1.93 9.80 -1.98
CA LYS A 64 -3.33 9.67 -1.55
C LYS A 64 -3.49 8.77 -0.32
N ILE A 65 -2.75 7.66 -0.25
CA ILE A 65 -2.75 6.79 0.93
C ILE A 65 -2.22 7.54 2.15
N LYS A 66 -1.13 8.30 1.99
CA LYS A 66 -0.59 9.17 3.05
C LYS A 66 -1.63 10.15 3.56
N GLU A 67 -2.38 10.81 2.68
CA GLU A 67 -3.46 11.72 3.07
C GLU A 67 -4.57 11.00 3.85
N ILE A 68 -4.99 9.82 3.40
CA ILE A 68 -6.02 9.01 4.08
C ILE A 68 -5.56 8.61 5.48
N LEU A 69 -4.32 8.12 5.61
CA LEU A 69 -3.71 7.73 6.89
C LEU A 69 -3.67 8.88 7.89
N MET A 70 -3.23 10.04 7.44
CA MET A 70 -3.15 11.25 8.26
C MET A 70 -4.55 11.75 8.65
N LYS A 71 -5.46 11.88 7.69
CA LYS A 71 -6.77 12.52 7.88
C LYS A 71 -7.73 11.67 8.71
N HIS A 72 -7.79 10.36 8.47
CA HIS A 72 -8.79 9.49 9.09
C HIS A 72 -8.29 8.78 10.35
N TYR A 73 -6.98 8.55 10.46
CA TYR A 73 -6.43 7.71 11.54
C TYR A 73 -5.32 8.39 12.34
N ILE A 74 -4.90 9.60 11.95
CA ILE A 74 -3.84 10.35 12.63
C ILE A 74 -2.54 9.51 12.67
N ILE A 75 -2.29 8.77 11.58
CA ILE A 75 -1.10 7.94 11.40
C ILE A 75 -0.05 8.75 10.66
N LYS A 76 1.11 8.95 11.30
CA LYS A 76 2.25 9.63 10.68
C LYS A 76 3.00 8.69 9.75
N THR A 77 3.48 9.24 8.63
CA THR A 77 4.24 8.48 7.63
C THR A 77 5.41 9.28 7.08
N GLY A 78 6.51 8.60 6.76
CA GLY A 78 7.56 9.08 5.87
C GLY A 78 7.31 8.63 4.43
N CYS A 79 7.71 9.42 3.45
CA CYS A 79 7.76 8.99 2.05
C CYS A 79 9.17 9.28 1.53
N VAL A 80 9.85 8.24 1.05
CA VAL A 80 11.22 8.34 0.53
C VAL A 80 11.30 7.72 -0.86
N ARG A 81 12.13 8.32 -1.71
CA ARG A 81 12.57 7.69 -2.95
C ARG A 81 13.67 6.70 -2.58
N LEU A 82 13.48 5.41 -2.91
CA LEU A 82 14.40 4.32 -2.53
C LEU A 82 15.54 4.08 -3.55
N GLU A 83 15.65 4.93 -4.57
CA GLU A 83 16.59 4.82 -5.71
C GLU A 83 16.24 3.79 -6.80
N ARG A 84 16.79 4.03 -8.00
CA ARG A 84 16.65 3.22 -9.23
C ARG A 84 17.11 1.79 -8.97
N LYS A 85 16.20 0.83 -8.93
CA LYS A 85 16.57 -0.59 -9.01
C LYS A 85 17.46 -0.79 -10.24
N LYS A 86 18.72 -1.20 -10.02
CA LYS A 86 19.65 -1.65 -11.08
C LYS A 86 19.25 -3.05 -11.58
N GLU A 87 17.99 -3.35 -11.86
CA GLU A 87 17.64 -4.69 -12.33
C GLU A 87 16.72 -4.66 -13.56
N LYS A 88 17.21 -5.39 -14.56
CA LYS A 88 16.95 -5.29 -15.99
C LYS A 88 15.63 -5.98 -16.33
N CYS A 89 14.59 -5.23 -16.67
CA CYS A 89 13.63 -5.73 -17.66
C CYS A 89 14.19 -5.39 -19.04
N VAL A 90 14.75 -6.40 -19.69
CA VAL A 90 15.24 -6.30 -21.08
C VAL A 90 14.05 -6.61 -21.98
N PHE A 91 13.62 -5.67 -22.80
CA PHE A 91 12.71 -5.95 -23.89
C PHE A 91 13.43 -5.68 -25.21
N HIS A 92 13.31 -6.63 -26.12
CA HIS A 92 13.92 -6.58 -27.45
C HIS A 92 12.90 -5.99 -28.42
N LEU A 93 13.21 -4.85 -29.00
CA LEU A 93 12.45 -4.27 -30.11
C LEU A 93 13.45 -3.90 -31.20
N GLU A 94 13.31 -4.47 -32.40
CA GLU A 94 14.12 -4.12 -33.59
C GLU A 94 15.63 -4.07 -33.32
N SER A 95 16.18 -5.12 -32.71
CA SER A 95 17.62 -5.25 -32.40
C SER A 95 18.18 -4.22 -31.41
N LYS A 96 17.33 -3.39 -30.78
CA LYS A 96 17.71 -2.41 -29.76
C LYS A 96 17.25 -2.86 -28.36
N VAL A 97 18.15 -2.74 -27.38
CA VAL A 97 17.88 -3.02 -25.97
C VAL A 97 17.35 -1.76 -25.30
N TYR A 98 16.07 -1.75 -24.94
CA TYR A 98 15.48 -0.64 -24.18
C TYR A 98 15.55 -0.94 -22.67
N ARG A 99 16.15 -0.01 -21.90
CA ARG A 99 16.23 -0.08 -20.43
C ARG A 99 15.32 0.98 -19.82
N ALA A 100 14.09 0.62 -19.48
CA ALA A 100 13.24 1.52 -18.71
C ALA A 100 13.60 1.40 -17.22
N LYS A 101 14.24 2.44 -16.66
CA LYS A 101 14.53 2.55 -15.22
C LYS A 101 13.40 3.37 -14.60
N LYS A 102 12.53 2.74 -13.81
CA LYS A 102 11.51 3.47 -13.04
C LYS A 102 11.98 3.70 -11.62
N ASP A 103 11.74 4.89 -11.10
CA ASP A 103 11.98 5.16 -9.69
C ASP A 103 11.01 4.37 -8.81
N ILE A 104 11.47 3.95 -7.63
CA ILE A 104 10.64 3.33 -6.60
C ILE A 104 10.49 4.31 -5.45
N TYR A 105 9.25 4.50 -5.02
CA TYR A 105 8.87 5.31 -3.88
C TYR A 105 8.33 4.39 -2.80
N ALA A 106 8.64 4.69 -1.54
CA ALA A 106 8.14 3.95 -0.40
C ALA A 106 7.46 4.87 0.61
N LEU A 107 6.23 4.52 0.94
CA LEU A 107 5.48 5.08 2.06
C LEU A 107 5.73 4.20 3.29
N THR A 108 6.29 4.80 4.32
CA THR A 108 6.62 4.12 5.58
C THR A 108 5.75 4.68 6.69
N VAL A 109 4.95 3.83 7.34
CA VAL A 109 4.36 4.12 8.64
C VAL A 109 5.49 4.11 9.66
N ILE A 110 5.73 5.26 10.28
CA ILE A 110 6.80 5.41 11.26
C ILE A 110 6.48 4.67 12.55
N LYS A 111 7.51 4.27 13.27
CA LYS A 111 7.43 3.46 14.49
C LYS A 111 6.42 3.99 15.51
N GLU A 112 6.38 5.31 15.70
CA GLU A 112 5.51 5.99 16.67
C GLU A 112 4.02 5.86 16.32
N SER A 113 3.68 5.61 15.05
CA SER A 113 2.30 5.42 14.59
C SER A 113 1.98 3.96 14.27
N PHE A 114 2.92 3.03 14.47
CA PHE A 114 2.76 1.64 14.07
C PHE A 114 1.62 0.94 14.83
N THR A 115 1.52 1.13 16.14
CA THR A 115 0.43 0.53 16.94
C THR A 115 -0.94 1.00 16.45
N LYS A 116 -1.11 2.31 16.22
CA LYS A 116 -2.35 2.87 15.66
C LYS A 116 -2.67 2.28 14.28
N TRP A 117 -1.65 2.14 13.43
CA TRP A 117 -1.81 1.52 12.13
C TRP A 117 -2.21 0.05 12.24
N ALA A 118 -1.60 -0.70 13.15
CA ALA A 118 -1.91 -2.11 13.37
C ALA A 118 -3.35 -2.30 13.86
N GLU A 119 -3.83 -1.45 14.76
CA GLU A 119 -5.19 -1.48 15.28
C GLU A 119 -6.24 -1.00 14.27
N ALA A 120 -5.93 0.00 13.46
CA ALA A 120 -6.87 0.56 12.50
C ALA A 120 -6.94 -0.25 11.21
N ILE A 121 -5.79 -0.69 10.69
CA ILE A 121 -5.63 -1.28 9.35
C ILE A 121 -5.09 -2.70 9.45
N GLY A 122 -3.98 -2.88 10.16
CA GLY A 122 -3.27 -4.17 10.23
C GLY A 122 -4.15 -5.35 10.66
N LYS A 123 -5.07 -5.15 11.63
CA LYS A 123 -5.99 -6.20 12.10
C LYS A 123 -6.91 -6.78 11.02
N HIS A 124 -7.09 -6.05 9.91
CA HIS A 124 -7.93 -6.49 8.79
C HIS A 124 -7.16 -7.30 7.74
N MET A 125 -5.82 -7.36 7.85
CA MET A 125 -4.96 -8.12 6.96
C MET A 125 -5.22 -9.63 7.06
N LYS A 126 -4.92 -10.35 5.98
CA LYS A 126 -5.20 -11.78 5.79
C LYS A 126 -3.96 -12.59 5.44
N HIS A 127 -2.85 -11.96 5.03
CA HIS A 127 -1.63 -12.70 4.73
C HIS A 127 -1.04 -13.32 6.03
N PRO A 128 -0.92 -14.65 6.14
CA PRO A 128 -0.60 -15.34 7.41
C PRO A 128 0.64 -14.77 8.13
N ASP A 129 1.77 -14.65 7.42
CA ASP A 129 3.03 -14.15 8.02
C ASP A 129 2.93 -12.70 8.53
N LYS A 130 2.13 -11.87 7.86
CA LYS A 130 1.95 -10.46 8.22
C LYS A 130 1.01 -10.34 9.42
N VAL A 131 -0.04 -11.16 9.45
CA VAL A 131 -0.98 -11.25 10.59
C VAL A 131 -0.25 -11.68 11.87
N VAL A 132 0.63 -12.68 11.80
CA VAL A 132 1.43 -13.10 12.97
C VAL A 132 2.25 -11.93 13.52
N LYS A 133 2.95 -11.20 12.64
CA LYS A 133 3.75 -10.02 13.04
C LYS A 133 2.91 -8.93 13.70
N ILE A 134 1.69 -8.72 13.21
CA ILE A 134 0.75 -7.73 13.77
C ILE A 134 0.24 -8.19 15.14
N LYS A 135 -0.16 -9.44 15.28
CA LYS A 135 -0.64 -10.02 16.55
C LYS A 135 0.40 -9.96 17.66
N VAL A 136 1.64 -10.33 17.35
CA VAL A 136 2.77 -10.23 18.28
C VAL A 136 2.94 -8.79 18.78
N GLU A 137 2.81 -7.80 17.90
CA GLU A 137 2.91 -6.40 18.31
C GLU A 137 1.71 -5.93 19.15
N LEU A 138 0.50 -6.36 18.80
CA LEU A 138 -0.71 -5.99 19.52
C LEU A 138 -0.87 -6.72 20.86
N GLY A 139 0.02 -7.67 21.18
CA GLY A 139 -0.07 -8.48 22.41
C GLY A 139 -1.27 -9.42 22.42
N VAL A 140 -1.84 -9.74 21.26
CA VAL A 140 -3.00 -10.64 21.12
C VAL A 140 -2.50 -11.98 20.59
N GLY A 141 -2.10 -12.85 21.52
CA GLY A 141 -1.70 -14.24 21.26
C GLY A 141 -2.90 -15.15 21.12
#